data_AF-A0A2H6B969-F1
#
_entry.id   AF-A0A2H6B969-F1
#
_cell.length_a   1.000
_cell.length_b   1.000
_cell.length_c   1.000
_cell.angle_alpha   90.00
_cell.angle_beta   90.00
_cell.angle_gamma   90.00
#
_symmetry.space_group_name_H-M   'P 1'
#
loop_
_entity.id
_entity.type
_entity.pdbx_description
1 polymer ?
#
loop_
_entity_poly.entity_id
_entity_poly.type
_entity_poly.pdbx_seq_one_letter_code
_entity_poly.pdbx_strand_id
1 'polypeptide(L)'
;MVFWPLLRVAQATVALQALLGMVLLAQGHRPADDLHVLYGIAALVVNLVAEGMRAGVAQRELAELGDEFVLDDLPEDEQLALARRIARGELGVMTIATLLVLTLALRAWQTGG
;
A
#
# COMPACT_ATOMS: atom_id res chain seq x y z
N MET A 1 14.88 3.69 10.90
CA MET A 1 15.35 3.28 9.55
C MET A 1 14.75 1.94 9.09
N VAL A 2 14.56 0.94 9.97
CA VAL A 2 14.10 -0.43 9.60
C VAL A 2 12.64 -0.52 9.10
N PHE A 3 11.77 0.45 9.42
CA PHE A 3 10.36 0.45 9.02
C PHE A 3 10.16 0.34 7.50
N TRP A 4 10.89 1.13 6.71
CA TRP A 4 10.71 1.18 5.25
C TRP A 4 11.11 -0.12 4.55
N PRO A 5 12.28 -0.72 4.84
CA PRO A 5 12.61 -2.06 4.35
C PRO A 5 11.56 -3.10 4.74
N LEU A 6 11.11 -3.11 6.01
CA LEU A 6 10.08 -4.05 6.48
C LEU A 6 8.76 -3.87 5.71
N LEU A 7 8.31 -2.63 5.52
CA LEU A 7 7.10 -2.33 4.75
C LEU A 7 7.23 -2.85 3.31
N ARG A 8 8.36 -2.59 2.64
CA ARG A 8 8.61 -3.08 1.27
C ARG A 8 8.62 -4.61 1.21
N VAL A 9 9.22 -5.29 2.19
CA VAL A 9 9.22 -6.76 2.29
C VAL A 9 7.80 -7.29 2.49
N ALA A 10 7.01 -6.67 3.36
CA ALA A 10 5.62 -7.04 3.59
C ALA A 10 4.77 -6.87 2.31
N GLN A 11 4.91 -5.74 1.62
CA GLN A 11 4.26 -5.49 0.33
C GLN A 11 4.67 -6.50 -0.74
N ALA A 12 5.97 -6.78 -0.87
CA ALA A 12 6.48 -7.77 -1.82
C ALA A 12 5.96 -9.18 -1.52
N THR A 13 5.85 -9.53 -0.24
CA THR A 13 5.31 -10.82 0.20
C THR A 13 3.84 -10.95 -0.19
N VAL A 14 3.02 -9.92 0.08
CA VAL A 14 1.60 -9.91 -0.32
C VAL A 14 1.45 -9.99 -1.84
N ALA A 15 2.26 -9.23 -2.59
CA ALA A 15 2.23 -9.27 -4.05
C ALA A 15 2.60 -10.67 -4.59
N LEU A 16 3.61 -11.30 -4.00
CA LEU A 16 4.02 -12.66 -4.34
C LEU A 16 2.91 -13.68 -4.02
N GLN A 17 2.27 -13.57 -2.85
CA GLN A 17 1.14 -14.44 -2.48
C GLN A 17 -0.04 -14.29 -3.46
N ALA A 18 -0.38 -13.05 -3.83
CA ALA A 18 -1.43 -12.80 -4.82
C ALA A 18 -1.08 -13.37 -6.20
N LEU A 19 0.19 -13.22 -6.63
CA LEU A 19 0.68 -13.80 -7.89
C LEU A 19 0.57 -15.33 -7.88
N LEU A 20 1.00 -15.97 -6.81
CA LEU A 20 0.88 -17.42 -6.64
C LEU A 20 -0.59 -17.87 -6.67
N GLY A 21 -1.48 -17.17 -5.97
CA GLY A 21 -2.92 -17.43 -6.02
C GLY A 21 -3.50 -17.33 -7.42
N MET A 22 -3.12 -16.31 -8.19
CA MET A 22 -3.53 -16.16 -9.60
C MET A 22 -3.01 -17.31 -10.49
N VAL A 23 -1.77 -17.75 -10.29
CA VAL A 23 -1.19 -18.89 -11.02
C VAL A 23 -1.95 -20.18 -10.73
N LEU A 24 -2.25 -20.45 -9.45
CA LEU A 24 -3.00 -21.65 -9.05
C LEU A 24 -4.42 -21.67 -9.64
N LEU A 25 -5.11 -20.52 -9.62
CA LEU A 25 -6.42 -20.34 -10.26
C LEU A 25 -6.34 -20.58 -11.78
N ALA A 26 -5.32 -20.04 -12.46
CA ALA A 26 -5.11 -20.26 -13.88
C ALA A 26 -4.82 -21.74 -14.23
N GLN A 27 -4.23 -22.48 -13.29
CA GLN A 27 -4.04 -23.93 -13.39
C GLN A 27 -5.30 -24.75 -13.06
N GLY A 28 -6.43 -24.11 -12.77
CA GLY A 28 -7.71 -24.77 -12.49
C GLY A 28 -7.90 -25.20 -11.04
N HIS A 29 -6.98 -24.88 -10.13
CA HIS A 29 -7.20 -25.09 -8.71
C HIS A 29 -8.26 -24.12 -8.24
N ARG A 30 -9.36 -24.65 -7.70
CA ARG A 30 -10.43 -23.84 -7.12
C ARG A 30 -10.36 -23.93 -5.61
N PRO A 31 -10.45 -22.80 -4.89
CA PRO A 31 -10.62 -22.82 -3.45
C PRO A 31 -11.95 -23.51 -3.09
N ALA A 32 -12.07 -23.94 -1.83
CA ALA A 32 -13.29 -24.58 -1.34
C ALA A 32 -14.52 -23.63 -1.39
N ASP A 33 -14.28 -22.32 -1.35
CA ASP A 33 -15.30 -21.27 -1.38
C ASP A 33 -14.86 -20.10 -2.29
N ASP A 34 -15.80 -19.54 -3.06
CA ASP A 34 -15.58 -18.37 -3.93
C ASP A 34 -15.23 -17.09 -3.13
N LEU A 35 -15.54 -17.07 -1.83
CA LEU A 35 -15.12 -16.00 -0.91
C LEU A 35 -13.60 -15.80 -0.87
N HIS A 36 -12.81 -16.85 -1.08
CA HIS A 36 -11.36 -16.75 -1.14
C HIS A 36 -10.89 -15.83 -2.26
N VAL A 37 -11.49 -15.98 -3.45
CA VAL A 37 -11.18 -15.15 -4.63
C VAL A 37 -11.63 -13.72 -4.40
N LEU A 38 -12.82 -13.51 -3.83
CA LEU A 38 -13.33 -12.18 -3.52
C LEU A 38 -12.41 -11.41 -2.56
N TYR A 39 -11.98 -12.04 -1.47
CA TYR A 39 -11.09 -11.41 -0.50
C TYR A 39 -9.70 -11.14 -1.08
N GLY A 40 -9.18 -12.01 -1.94
CA GLY A 40 -7.93 -11.78 -2.68
C GLY A 40 -7.99 -10.57 -3.60
N ILE A 41 -9.06 -10.46 -4.41
CA ILE A 41 -9.26 -9.30 -5.30
C ILE A 41 -9.45 -8.02 -4.49
N ALA A 42 -10.24 -8.07 -3.41
CA ALA A 42 -10.45 -6.91 -2.54
C ALA A 42 -9.12 -6.40 -1.96
N ALA A 43 -8.21 -7.30 -1.56
CA ALA A 43 -6.90 -6.92 -1.05
C ALA A 43 -6.04 -6.21 -2.11
N LEU A 44 -6.11 -6.63 -3.38
CA LEU A 44 -5.43 -5.94 -4.49
C LEU A 44 -5.99 -4.53 -4.71
N VAL A 45 -7.32 -4.39 -4.71
CA VAL A 45 -7.98 -3.08 -4.86
C VAL A 45 -7.59 -2.14 -3.72
N VAL A 46 -7.58 -2.62 -2.47
CA VAL A 46 -7.16 -1.82 -1.31
C VAL A 46 -5.72 -1.32 -1.47
N ASN A 47 -4.80 -2.19 -1.91
CA ASN A 47 -3.40 -1.79 -2.14
C ASN A 47 -3.27 -0.73 -3.23
N LEU A 48 -4.01 -0.87 -4.34
CA LEU A 48 -4.01 0.11 -5.41
C LEU A 48 -4.53 1.47 -4.94
N VAL A 49 -5.66 1.48 -4.23
CA VAL A 49 -6.26 2.70 -3.67
C VAL A 49 -5.30 3.36 -2.68
N ALA A 50 -4.66 2.57 -1.82
CA ALA A 50 -3.68 3.07 -0.86
C ALA A 50 -2.47 3.72 -1.54
N GLU A 51 -1.98 3.14 -2.63
CA GLU A 51 -0.89 3.72 -3.40
C GLU A 51 -1.30 5.06 -4.06
N GLY A 52 -2.52 5.15 -4.59
CA GLY A 52 -3.08 6.41 -5.08
C GLY A 52 -3.21 7.46 -3.98
N MET A 53 -3.67 7.07 -2.79
CA MET A 53 -3.74 7.96 -1.62
C MET A 53 -2.36 8.42 -1.16
N ARG A 54 -1.35 7.54 -1.18
CA ARG A 54 0.04 7.88 -0.84
C ARG A 54 0.58 8.95 -1.78
N ALA A 55 0.41 8.77 -3.09
CA ALA A 55 0.77 9.79 -4.08
C ALA A 55 0.01 11.11 -3.86
N GLY A 56 -1.29 11.02 -3.52
CA GLY A 56 -2.13 12.17 -3.20
C GLY A 56 -1.68 12.96 -1.96
N VAL A 57 -1.11 12.31 -0.94
CA VAL A 57 -0.51 12.99 0.22
C VAL A 57 0.64 13.89 -0.24
N ALA A 58 1.59 13.35 -1.00
CA ALA A 58 2.73 14.12 -1.48
C ALA A 58 2.28 15.28 -2.38
N GLN A 59 1.33 15.05 -3.29
CA GLN A 59 0.82 16.09 -4.18
C GLN A 59 0.15 17.24 -3.43
N ARG A 60 -0.64 16.96 -2.39
CA ARG A 60 -1.30 18.01 -1.58
C ARG A 60 -0.29 18.88 -0.86
N GLU A 61 0.70 18.25 -0.23
CA GLU A 61 1.74 18.94 0.52
C GLU A 61 2.63 19.82 -0.38
N LEU A 62 2.87 19.39 -1.62
CA LEU A 62 3.58 20.18 -2.62
C LEU A 62 2.71 21.28 -3.22
N ALA A 63 1.41 21.03 -3.43
CA ALA A 63 0.49 22.03 -3.98
C ALA A 63 0.31 23.24 -3.04
N GLU A 64 0.47 23.06 -1.72
CA GLU A 64 0.47 24.16 -0.76
C GLU A 64 1.61 25.17 -0.97
N LEU A 65 2.67 24.78 -1.69
CA LEU A 65 3.86 25.61 -1.95
C LEU A 65 3.75 26.41 -3.26
N GLY A 66 2.79 26.07 -4.13
CA GLY A 66 2.55 26.74 -5.43
C GLY A 66 3.29 26.12 -6.62
N ASP A 67 2.78 26.36 -7.84
CA ASP A 67 3.25 25.70 -9.08
C ASP A 67 4.65 26.15 -9.55
N GLU A 68 5.14 27.31 -9.10
CA GLU A 68 6.43 27.88 -9.49
C GLU A 68 7.54 27.60 -8.46
N PHE A 69 7.22 26.79 -7.45
CA PHE A 69 8.10 26.50 -6.31
C PHE A 69 9.21 25.50 -6.67
N VAL A 70 10.46 25.85 -6.35
CA VAL A 70 11.63 24.95 -6.46
C VAL A 70 12.04 24.50 -5.07
N LEU A 71 12.07 23.17 -4.85
CA LEU A 71 12.38 22.59 -3.54
C LEU A 71 13.77 23.01 -3.02
N ASP A 72 14.74 23.18 -3.92
CA ASP A 72 16.13 23.53 -3.62
C ASP A 72 16.31 24.98 -3.11
N ASP A 73 15.32 25.85 -3.35
CA ASP A 73 15.36 27.24 -2.87
C ASP A 73 14.95 27.36 -1.39
N LEU A 74 14.42 26.28 -0.81
CA LEU A 74 13.92 26.26 0.55
C LEU A 74 15.06 26.00 1.56
N PRO A 75 15.07 26.66 2.73
CA PRO A 75 15.99 26.33 3.81
C PRO A 75 15.94 24.83 4.17
N GLU A 76 17.10 24.22 4.48
CA GLU A 76 17.20 22.78 4.75
C GLU A 76 16.23 22.31 5.86
N ASP A 77 16.01 23.15 6.88
CA ASP A 77 15.11 22.85 7.99
C ASP A 77 13.63 22.77 7.56
N GLU A 78 13.23 23.64 6.64
CA GLU A 78 11.89 23.64 6.05
C GLU A 78 11.71 22.45 5.08
N GLN A 79 12.73 22.10 4.28
CA GLN A 79 12.70 20.91 3.43
C GLN A 79 12.54 19.64 4.28
N LEU A 80 13.28 19.58 5.39
CA LEU A 80 13.22 18.45 6.31
C LEU A 80 11.86 18.38 7.02
N ALA A 81 11.25 19.51 7.34
CA ALA A 81 9.92 19.59 7.91
C ALA A 81 8.85 19.11 6.92
N LEU A 82 8.91 19.55 5.66
CA LEU A 82 8.04 19.10 4.58
C LEU A 82 8.17 17.60 4.33
N ALA A 83 9.41 17.11 4.19
CA ALA A 83 9.69 15.68 4.00
C ALA A 83 9.13 14.83 5.15
N ARG A 84 9.26 15.29 6.40
CA ARG A 84 8.67 14.61 7.56
C ARG A 84 7.14 14.62 7.54
N ARG A 85 6.51 15.69 7.05
CA ARG A 85 5.05 15.82 6.95
C ARG A 85 4.49 14.85 5.91
N ILE A 86 5.07 14.85 4.71
CA ILE A 86 4.77 13.88 3.65
C ILE A 86 4.99 12.46 4.15
N ALA A 87 6.17 12.16 4.68
CA ALA A 87 6.49 10.82 5.17
C ALA A 87 5.48 10.35 6.23
N ARG A 88 5.09 11.20 7.18
CA ARG A 88 4.09 10.84 8.20
C ARG A 88 2.72 10.55 7.58
N GLY A 89 2.29 11.31 6.58
CA GLY A 89 1.04 11.05 5.86
C GLY A 89 1.10 9.74 5.06
N GLU A 90 2.19 9.48 4.33
CA GLU A 90 2.39 8.23 3.60
C GLU A 90 2.37 7.01 4.54
N LEU A 91 3.03 7.13 5.70
CA LEU A 91 3.06 6.10 6.73
C LEU A 91 1.67 5.78 7.27
N GLY A 92 0.84 6.80 7.49
CA GLY A 92 -0.55 6.62 7.92
C GLY A 92 -1.38 5.82 6.91
N VAL A 93 -1.31 6.21 5.64
CA VAL A 93 -2.01 5.52 4.53
C VAL A 93 -1.56 4.07 4.43
N MET A 94 -0.25 3.84 4.42
CA MET A 94 0.33 2.50 4.29
C MET A 94 0.02 1.59 5.47
N THR A 95 -0.02 2.12 6.68
CA THR A 95 -0.37 1.35 7.88
C THR A 95 -1.82 0.87 7.81
N ILE A 96 -2.76 1.76 7.47
CA ILE A 96 -4.18 1.41 7.35
C ILE A 96 -4.38 0.37 6.24
N ALA A 97 -3.78 0.58 5.08
CA ALA A 97 -3.83 -0.35 3.96
C ALA A 97 -3.31 -1.73 4.34
N THR A 98 -2.17 -1.78 5.05
CA THR A 98 -1.58 -3.03 5.53
C THR A 98 -2.52 -3.78 6.47
N LEU A 99 -3.17 -3.08 7.42
CA LEU A 99 -4.13 -3.70 8.33
C LEU A 99 -5.36 -4.26 7.59
N LEU A 100 -5.87 -3.53 6.61
CA LEU A 100 -6.99 -3.99 5.78
C LEU A 100 -6.62 -5.21 4.95
N VAL A 101 -5.47 -5.18 4.28
CA VAL A 101 -4.94 -6.30 3.50
C VAL A 101 -4.69 -7.51 4.37
N LEU A 102 -4.08 -7.36 5.56
CA LEU A 102 -3.91 -8.44 6.52
C LEU A 102 -5.24 -9.06 6.94
N THR A 103 -6.24 -8.22 7.22
CA THR A 103 -7.58 -8.69 7.61
C THR A 103 -8.25 -9.48 6.48
N LEU A 104 -8.18 -8.98 5.25
CA LEU A 104 -8.71 -9.66 4.06
C LEU A 104 -7.97 -10.97 3.77
N ALA A 105 -6.64 -10.98 3.90
CA ALA A 105 -5.82 -12.17 3.74
C ALA A 105 -6.15 -13.24 4.79
N LEU A 106 -6.35 -12.84 6.05
CA LEU A 106 -6.77 -13.75 7.12
C LEU A 106 -8.16 -14.34 6.83
N ARG A 107 -9.09 -13.54 6.32
CA ARG A 107 -10.43 -13.99 5.92
C ARG A 107 -10.38 -14.90 4.69
N ALA A 108 -9.51 -14.62 3.72
CA ALA A 108 -9.27 -15.49 2.57
C ALA A 108 -8.70 -16.84 3.00
N TRP A 109 -7.78 -16.87 3.96
CA TRP A 109 -7.24 -18.11 4.51
C TRP A 109 -8.32 -18.94 5.22
N GLN A 110 -9.15 -18.32 6.05
CA GLN A 110 -10.27 -18.98 6.74
C GLN A 110 -11.34 -19.56 5.79
N THR A 111 -11.46 -19.00 4.58
CA THR A 111 -12.43 -19.44 3.56
C THR A 111 -11.81 -20.31 2.47
N GLY A 112 -10.48 -20.42 2.40
CA GLY A 112 -9.76 -21.17 1.39
C GLY A 112 -9.73 -22.68 1.62
N GLY A 113 -9.78 -23.12 2.89
CA GLY A 113 -9.53 -24.51 3.29
C GLY A 113 -8.06 -24.79 3.55
#